data_AF-A0A7C3LGQ8-F1
#
_entry.id   AF-A0A7C3LGQ8-F1
#
_cell.length_a   1.000
_cell.length_b   1.000
_cell.length_c   1.000
_cell.angle_alpha   90.00
_cell.angle_beta   90.00
_cell.angle_gamma   90.00
#
_symmetry.space_group_name_H-M   'P 1'
#
loop_
_entity.id
_entity.type
_entity.pdbx_description
1 polymer ?
#
loop_
_entity_poly.entity_id
_entity_poly.type
_entity_poly.pdbx_seq_one_letter_code
_entity_poly.pdbx_strand_id
1 'polypeptide(L)'
;MRVGARVQPWAIPPPDPLTQGLTPGHARAIIAQRPCLRPRDSVNSALFRSPSIPPDGHGAPSVDQPTATIVIISYNGRELLVPCLEAVFPQAQSSGAEVIVIDNGSSDGTVTYLAERFPAVRLVENGRNLGFAEGCNVGVRHARADRIVLLNNDAVPAEGWLPQLLHALDEPGVAIACSVVHDRDFPEAYALGTGSLSLIGHPVPGANPPEEPFYATGTSLAFRRSQLGEPFDPEY
;
A
#
# COMPACT_ATOMS: atom_id res chain seq x y z
N MET A 1 -30.24 -10.21 -40.36
CA MET A 1 -29.33 -9.35 -39.55
C MET A 1 -29.52 -9.72 -38.09
N ARG A 2 -28.63 -10.57 -37.54
CA ARG A 2 -28.43 -10.87 -36.11
C ARG A 2 -27.16 -11.73 -36.03
N VAL A 3 -26.08 -11.19 -35.46
CA VAL A 3 -24.88 -11.97 -35.12
C VAL A 3 -24.80 -11.97 -33.60
N GLY A 4 -25.09 -13.12 -32.99
CA GLY A 4 -24.82 -13.38 -31.59
C GLY A 4 -23.51 -14.14 -31.49
N ALA A 5 -22.43 -13.46 -31.09
CA ALA A 5 -21.19 -14.13 -30.71
C ALA A 5 -21.27 -14.44 -29.20
N ARG A 6 -21.35 -15.73 -28.85
CA ARG A 6 -21.14 -16.19 -27.48
C ARG A 6 -19.65 -16.13 -27.17
N VAL A 7 -19.27 -15.34 -26.16
CA VAL A 7 -17.94 -15.38 -25.57
C VAL A 7 -17.86 -16.66 -24.72
N GLN A 8 -16.90 -17.54 -25.03
CA GLN A 8 -16.60 -18.72 -24.22
C GLN A 8 -15.90 -18.26 -22.92
N PRO A 9 -16.24 -18.80 -21.73
CA PRO A 9 -15.49 -18.51 -20.52
C PRO A 9 -14.04 -19.00 -20.66
N TRP A 10 -13.08 -18.16 -20.25
CA TRP A 10 -11.69 -18.54 -20.13
C TRP A 10 -11.56 -19.69 -19.12
N ALA A 11 -11.01 -20.84 -19.55
CA ALA A 11 -10.79 -21.98 -18.68
C ALA A 11 -9.58 -21.72 -17.76
N ILE A 12 -9.80 -21.84 -16.45
CA ILE A 12 -8.75 -21.71 -15.44
C ILE A 12 -7.75 -22.86 -15.63
N PRO A 13 -6.45 -22.60 -15.86
CA PRO A 13 -5.45 -23.67 -15.92
C PRO A 13 -5.32 -24.34 -14.54
N PRO A 14 -5.04 -25.66 -14.50
CA PRO A 14 -4.92 -26.38 -13.24
C PRO A 14 -3.77 -25.82 -12.38
N PRO A 15 -3.89 -25.87 -11.04
CA PRO A 15 -2.86 -25.37 -10.14
C PRO A 15 -1.54 -26.14 -10.31
N ASP A 16 -0.43 -25.41 -10.23
CA ASP A 16 0.92 -25.97 -10.29
C ASP A 16 1.16 -26.93 -9.11
N PRO A 17 1.61 -28.17 -9.35
CA PRO A 17 1.94 -29.13 -8.30
C PRO A 17 2.99 -28.63 -7.28
N LEU A 18 3.71 -27.54 -7.55
CA LEU A 18 4.66 -26.93 -6.62
C LEU A 18 4.03 -26.14 -5.46
N THR A 19 2.72 -25.90 -5.48
CA THR A 19 2.01 -25.11 -4.44
C THR A 19 1.34 -25.95 -3.35
N GLN A 20 1.43 -27.29 -3.43
CA GLN A 20 0.84 -28.18 -2.42
C GLN A 20 1.72 -28.28 -1.17
N GLY A 21 1.48 -27.42 -0.18
CA GLY A 21 2.06 -27.61 1.17
C GLY A 21 2.29 -26.37 2.04
N LEU A 22 1.90 -25.17 1.62
CA LEU A 22 2.15 -23.96 2.41
C LEU A 22 1.03 -23.71 3.44
N THR A 23 1.37 -23.75 4.73
CA THR A 23 0.48 -23.43 5.85
C THR A 23 0.26 -21.92 6.00
N PRO A 24 -0.88 -21.43 6.53
CA PRO A 24 -1.19 -20.01 6.61
C PRO A 24 -0.37 -19.34 7.70
N GLY A 25 0.46 -18.39 7.28
CA GLY A 25 1.21 -17.50 8.13
C GLY A 25 2.20 -16.72 7.29
N HIS A 26 2.52 -15.52 7.75
CA HIS A 26 3.63 -14.67 7.33
C HIS A 26 3.32 -13.64 6.25
N ALA A 27 3.37 -12.37 6.68
CA ALA A 27 3.74 -11.26 5.83
C ALA A 27 5.26 -11.12 5.81
N ARG A 28 5.84 -10.99 4.61
CA ARG A 28 7.18 -10.45 4.34
C ARG A 28 7.22 -9.91 2.91
N ALA A 29 7.73 -8.69 2.73
CA ALA A 29 8.15 -8.15 1.43
C ALA A 29 9.28 -7.14 1.65
N ILE A 30 10.46 -7.41 1.06
CA ILE A 30 11.66 -6.57 1.09
C ILE A 30 11.86 -6.00 -0.32
N ILE A 31 11.67 -4.69 -0.51
CA ILE A 31 12.17 -4.00 -1.70
C ILE A 31 13.51 -3.35 -1.32
N ALA A 32 14.57 -4.15 -1.39
CA ALA A 32 15.94 -3.63 -1.39
C ALA A 32 16.31 -3.29 -2.83
N GLN A 33 16.46 -2.00 -3.15
CA GLN A 33 17.14 -1.63 -4.38
C GLN A 33 18.60 -2.04 -4.29
N ARG A 34 18.94 -3.27 -4.72
CA ARG A 34 20.32 -3.59 -5.10
C ARG A 34 20.62 -2.87 -6.41
N PRO A 35 21.75 -2.17 -6.54
CA PRO A 35 22.09 -1.47 -7.76
C PRO A 35 22.29 -2.49 -8.88
N CYS A 36 21.37 -2.51 -9.84
CA CYS A 36 21.53 -3.22 -11.10
C CYS A 36 22.64 -2.53 -11.91
N LEU A 37 23.90 -2.87 -11.65
CA LEU A 37 25.02 -2.51 -12.52
C LEU A 37 25.59 -3.77 -13.16
N ARG A 38 25.30 -3.94 -14.45
CA ARG A 38 26.25 -4.55 -15.40
C ARG A 38 26.38 -3.66 -16.64
N PRO A 39 27.57 -3.68 -17.26
CA PRO A 39 28.18 -2.47 -17.80
C PRO A 39 27.77 -2.21 -19.25
N ARG A 40 27.49 -0.94 -19.56
CA ARG A 40 27.72 -0.38 -20.89
C ARG A 40 28.47 0.94 -20.74
N ASP A 41 29.77 0.83 -21.00
CA ASP A 41 30.67 1.78 -21.63
C ASP A 41 30.37 3.28 -21.51
N SER A 42 31.30 3.92 -20.79
CA SER A 42 31.79 5.29 -20.99
C SER A 42 30.76 6.42 -21.07
N VAL A 43 30.35 6.91 -19.90
CA VAL A 43 29.97 8.32 -19.71
C VAL A 43 30.62 8.86 -18.44
N ASN A 44 31.31 9.99 -18.61
CA ASN A 44 32.12 10.78 -17.66
C ASN A 44 31.89 10.54 -16.15
N SER A 45 32.96 10.11 -15.47
CA SER A 45 33.06 9.84 -14.03
C SER A 45 33.18 11.08 -13.12
N ALA A 46 32.60 12.23 -13.51
CA ALA A 46 32.84 13.50 -12.81
C ALA A 46 31.61 14.19 -12.17
N LEU A 47 30.43 13.56 -12.14
CA LEU A 47 29.20 14.26 -11.68
C LEU A 47 28.35 13.58 -10.59
N PHE A 48 28.76 12.45 -10.03
CA PHE A 48 28.10 11.89 -8.84
C PHE A 48 28.97 12.09 -7.59
N ARG A 49 28.93 13.30 -7.02
CA ARG A 49 29.23 13.44 -5.59
C ARG A 49 27.98 13.02 -4.85
N SER A 50 28.01 11.84 -4.22
CA SER A 50 26.99 11.42 -3.26
C SER A 50 26.82 12.53 -2.21
N PRO A 51 25.61 13.04 -1.96
CA PRO A 51 25.37 13.80 -0.75
C PRO A 51 25.63 12.87 0.44
N SER A 52 26.51 13.31 1.33
CA SER A 52 26.79 12.64 2.60
C SER A 52 25.49 12.51 3.39
N ILE A 53 25.05 11.27 3.63
CA ILE A 53 23.98 10.93 4.56
C ILE A 53 24.41 11.44 5.94
N PRO A 54 23.69 12.37 6.58
CA PRO A 54 24.01 12.78 7.94
C PRO A 54 23.78 11.59 8.90
N PRO A 55 24.63 11.39 9.91
CA PRO A 55 24.41 10.35 10.92
C PRO A 55 23.14 10.64 11.72
N ASP A 56 22.25 9.65 11.71
CA ASP A 56 21.06 9.40 12.53
C ASP A 56 20.78 10.43 13.64
N GLY A 57 19.97 11.43 13.29
CA GLY A 57 19.36 12.36 14.24
C GLY A 57 18.00 11.86 14.77
N HIS A 58 17.85 10.56 15.01
CA HIS A 58 16.58 10.01 15.51
C HIS A 58 16.52 10.17 17.03
N GLY A 59 16.05 11.35 17.45
CA GLY A 59 15.55 11.51 18.82
C GLY A 59 14.47 10.46 19.08
N ALA A 60 14.49 9.84 20.25
CA ALA A 60 13.46 8.89 20.67
C ALA A 60 12.05 9.50 20.43
N PRO A 61 11.07 8.72 19.96
CA PRO A 61 9.73 9.24 19.75
C PRO A 61 9.22 9.85 21.07
N SER A 62 8.86 11.12 21.03
CA SER A 62 8.18 11.78 22.14
C SER A 62 6.90 11.01 22.45
N VAL A 63 6.55 10.89 23.73
CA VAL A 63 5.44 10.07 24.26
C VAL A 63 4.07 10.36 23.61
N ASP A 64 3.94 11.46 22.87
CA ASP A 64 2.71 11.91 22.19
C ASP A 64 2.63 11.65 20.67
N GLN A 65 3.64 11.02 20.04
CA GLN A 65 3.63 10.80 18.58
C GLN A 65 3.18 9.38 18.21
N PRO A 66 2.23 9.22 17.26
CA PRO A 66 1.82 7.90 16.79
C PRO A 66 3.00 7.13 16.18
N THR A 67 2.99 5.81 16.33
CA THR A 67 4.04 4.94 15.75
C THR A 67 3.99 4.91 14.22
N ALA A 68 2.79 5.06 13.65
CA ALA A 68 2.54 5.19 12.23
C ALA A 68 1.25 5.98 11.98
N THR A 69 1.10 6.51 10.77
CA THR A 69 -0.15 7.10 10.27
C THR A 69 -0.67 6.25 9.12
N ILE A 70 -1.86 5.68 9.30
CA ILE A 70 -2.58 4.94 8.27
C ILE A 70 -3.48 5.93 7.53
N VAL A 71 -3.24 6.08 6.24
CA VAL A 71 -3.96 6.97 5.33
C VAL A 71 -4.88 6.13 4.46
N ILE A 72 -6.18 6.40 4.56
CA ILE A 72 -7.21 5.77 3.74
C ILE A 72 -7.95 6.85 2.97
N ILE A 73 -7.91 6.77 1.63
CA ILE A 73 -8.68 7.66 0.77
C ILE A 73 -10.06 7.06 0.49
N SER A 74 -11.10 7.89 0.49
CA SER A 74 -12.48 7.45 0.19
C SER A 74 -13.19 8.45 -0.72
N TYR A 75 -13.98 7.92 -1.67
CA TYR A 75 -14.89 8.68 -2.52
C TYR A 75 -16.12 7.83 -2.84
N ASN A 76 -17.28 8.18 -2.28
CA ASN A 76 -18.53 7.43 -2.46
C ASN A 76 -18.39 5.91 -2.23
N GLY A 77 -17.63 5.55 -1.18
CA GLY A 77 -17.23 4.17 -0.91
C GLY A 77 -17.58 3.70 0.48
N ARG A 78 -18.61 4.26 1.13
CA ARG A 78 -18.96 3.95 2.54
C ARG A 78 -19.04 2.44 2.80
N GLU A 79 -19.70 1.69 1.92
CA GLU A 79 -19.92 0.26 2.08
C GLU A 79 -18.64 -0.57 2.04
N LEU A 80 -17.61 -0.07 1.35
CA LEU A 80 -16.27 -0.69 1.29
C LEU A 80 -15.43 -0.25 2.50
N LEU A 81 -15.48 1.04 2.82
CA LEU A 81 -14.71 1.65 3.89
C LEU A 81 -15.04 1.07 5.27
N VAL A 82 -16.30 0.70 5.52
CA VAL A 82 -16.71 0.17 6.84
C VAL A 82 -15.98 -1.13 7.20
N PRO A 83 -16.02 -2.20 6.38
CA PRO A 83 -15.22 -3.40 6.62
C PRO A 83 -13.72 -3.14 6.75
N CYS A 84 -13.18 -2.21 5.96
CA CYS A 84 -11.77 -1.80 6.04
C CYS A 84 -11.45 -1.22 7.44
N LEU A 85 -12.23 -0.26 7.90
CA LEU A 85 -12.02 0.37 9.21
C LEU A 85 -12.25 -0.59 10.38
N GLU A 86 -13.22 -1.49 10.29
CA GLU A 86 -13.44 -2.54 11.30
C GLU A 86 -12.20 -3.44 11.48
N ALA A 87 -11.50 -3.76 10.39
CA ALA A 87 -10.27 -4.55 10.42
C ALA A 87 -9.02 -3.75 10.83
N VAL A 88 -8.94 -2.47 10.45
CA VAL A 88 -7.80 -1.59 10.72
C VAL A 88 -7.77 -1.10 12.17
N PHE A 89 -8.93 -0.70 12.70
CA PHE A 89 -8.99 0.07 13.94
C PHE A 89 -8.40 -0.65 15.17
N PRO A 90 -8.70 -1.95 15.42
CA PRO A 90 -8.08 -2.68 16.53
C PRO A 90 -6.55 -2.77 16.42
N GLN A 91 -6.03 -2.91 15.20
CA GLN A 91 -4.60 -3.03 14.93
C GLN A 91 -3.88 -1.69 15.08
N ALA A 92 -4.53 -0.60 14.66
CA ALA A 92 -4.01 0.75 14.86
C ALA A 92 -3.91 1.08 16.36
N GLN A 93 -4.96 0.78 17.12
CA GLN A 93 -4.98 1.01 18.57
C GLN A 93 -3.89 0.21 19.30
N SER A 94 -3.76 -1.09 19.00
CA SER A 94 -2.74 -1.94 19.65
C SER A 94 -1.31 -1.54 19.30
N SER A 95 -1.11 -0.96 18.11
CA SER A 95 0.20 -0.49 17.65
C SER A 95 0.51 0.96 18.04
N GLY A 96 -0.44 1.71 18.63
CA GLY A 96 -0.29 3.15 18.88
C GLY A 96 -0.22 3.98 17.60
N ALA A 97 -0.84 3.52 16.52
CA ALA A 97 -0.92 4.22 15.24
C ALA A 97 -2.18 5.11 15.18
N GLU A 98 -2.12 6.17 14.37
CA GLU A 98 -3.31 6.97 14.04
C GLU A 98 -3.91 6.51 12.70
N VAL A 99 -5.23 6.66 12.57
CA VAL A 99 -5.97 6.43 11.33
C VAL A 99 -6.53 7.76 10.84
N ILE A 100 -6.22 8.08 9.58
CA ILE A 100 -6.75 9.25 8.91
C ILE A 100 -7.53 8.81 7.67
N VAL A 101 -8.74 9.34 7.52
CA VAL A 101 -9.55 9.14 6.32
C VAL A 101 -9.61 10.44 5.56
N ILE A 102 -9.24 10.39 4.28
CA ILE A 102 -9.31 11.50 3.35
C ILE A 102 -10.56 11.32 2.50
N ASP A 103 -11.58 12.14 2.76
CA ASP A 103 -12.82 12.13 1.99
C ASP A 103 -12.70 13.08 0.79
N ASN A 104 -12.85 12.51 -0.40
CA ASN A 104 -12.75 13.20 -1.69
C ASN A 104 -14.10 13.81 -2.13
N GLY A 105 -14.89 14.33 -1.19
CA GLY A 105 -16.19 14.95 -1.48
C GLY A 105 -17.30 13.92 -1.71
N SER A 106 -17.40 12.93 -0.82
CA SER A 106 -18.45 11.92 -0.90
C SER A 106 -19.83 12.51 -0.64
N SER A 107 -20.83 12.00 -1.35
CA SER A 107 -22.26 12.34 -1.20
C SER A 107 -23.11 11.17 -0.71
N ASP A 108 -22.51 10.03 -0.41
CA ASP A 108 -23.16 8.78 0.01
C ASP A 108 -23.39 8.67 1.54
N GLY A 109 -23.10 9.74 2.28
CA GLY A 109 -23.18 9.78 3.73
C GLY A 109 -21.96 9.20 4.45
N THR A 110 -20.83 8.98 3.76
CA THR A 110 -19.54 8.57 4.37
C THR A 110 -19.16 9.45 5.56
N VAL A 111 -19.15 10.78 5.38
CA VAL A 111 -18.72 11.74 6.41
C VAL A 111 -19.55 11.64 7.69
N THR A 112 -20.88 11.68 7.58
CA THR A 112 -21.79 11.54 8.72
C THR A 112 -21.58 10.22 9.44
N TYR A 113 -21.44 9.13 8.69
CA TYR A 113 -21.24 7.80 9.25
C TYR A 113 -19.93 7.72 10.06
N LEU A 114 -18.83 8.27 9.55
CA LEU A 114 -17.55 8.27 10.25
C LEU A 114 -17.61 9.07 11.55
N ALA A 115 -18.25 10.24 11.53
CA ALA A 115 -18.41 11.06 12.72
C ALA A 115 -19.19 10.34 13.84
N GLU A 116 -20.20 9.55 13.48
CA GLU A 116 -21.04 8.82 14.43
C GLU A 116 -20.40 7.51 14.92
N ARG A 117 -19.76 6.75 14.03
CA ARG A 117 -19.33 5.37 14.29
C ARG A 117 -17.84 5.20 14.54
N PHE A 118 -17.02 6.10 14.01
CA PHE A 118 -15.57 6.08 14.14
C PHE A 118 -15.03 7.44 14.59
N PRO A 119 -15.48 8.01 15.73
CA PRO A 119 -15.11 9.37 16.16
C PRO A 119 -13.62 9.55 16.47
N ALA A 120 -12.88 8.45 16.65
CA ALA A 120 -11.43 8.45 16.84
C ALA A 120 -10.63 8.49 15.52
N VAL A 121 -11.27 8.21 14.37
CA VAL A 121 -10.65 8.38 13.06
C VAL A 121 -10.59 9.87 12.76
N ARG A 122 -9.42 10.35 12.32
CA ARG A 122 -9.29 11.74 11.91
C ARG A 122 -9.76 11.89 10.47
N LEU A 123 -10.90 12.52 10.28
CA LEU A 123 -11.45 12.84 8.97
C LEU A 123 -10.84 14.13 8.41
N VAL A 124 -10.46 14.11 7.14
CA VAL A 124 -10.07 15.28 6.35
C VAL A 124 -10.94 15.32 5.10
N GLU A 125 -11.70 16.39 4.92
CA GLU A 125 -12.59 16.55 3.76
C GLU A 125 -11.95 17.48 2.73
N ASN A 126 -11.75 16.99 1.52
CA ASN A 126 -11.24 17.79 0.40
C ASN A 126 -12.33 18.66 -0.25
N GLY A 127 -13.61 18.38 0.04
CA GLY A 127 -14.77 19.08 -0.53
C GLY A 127 -15.03 18.82 -2.02
N ARG A 128 -14.11 18.14 -2.71
CA ARG A 128 -14.23 17.67 -4.10
C ARG A 128 -13.31 16.48 -4.32
N ASN A 129 -13.53 15.75 -5.41
CA ASN A 129 -12.66 14.65 -5.78
C ASN A 129 -11.35 15.17 -6.41
N LEU A 130 -10.23 14.95 -5.72
CA LEU A 130 -8.88 15.32 -6.18
C LEU A 130 -8.19 14.18 -6.95
N GLY A 131 -8.85 13.04 -7.13
CA GLY A 131 -8.21 11.83 -7.62
C GLY A 131 -7.46 11.08 -6.51
N PHE A 132 -6.92 9.90 -6.88
CA PHE A 132 -6.24 9.00 -5.94
C PHE A 132 -4.90 9.58 -5.47
N ALA A 133 -4.03 9.94 -6.41
CA ALA A 133 -2.68 10.43 -6.14
C ALA A 133 -2.68 11.62 -5.18
N GLU A 134 -3.38 12.69 -5.54
CA GLU A 134 -3.43 13.91 -4.73
C GLU A 134 -4.19 13.68 -3.40
N GLY A 135 -5.24 12.86 -3.38
CA GLY A 135 -5.91 12.52 -2.13
C GLY A 135 -5.01 11.76 -1.14
N CYS A 136 -4.16 10.86 -1.64
CA CYS A 136 -3.13 10.22 -0.82
C CYS A 136 -2.09 11.25 -0.34
N ASN A 137 -1.61 12.13 -1.21
CA ASN A 137 -0.63 13.18 -0.84
C ASN A 137 -1.17 14.13 0.23
N VAL A 138 -2.45 14.53 0.15
CA VAL A 138 -3.15 15.27 1.21
C VAL A 138 -3.04 14.52 2.54
N GLY A 139 -3.29 13.22 2.55
CA GLY A 139 -3.15 12.41 3.74
C GLY A 139 -1.73 12.39 4.30
N VAL A 140 -0.72 12.25 3.45
CA VAL A 140 0.70 12.30 3.85
C VAL A 140 1.06 13.64 4.50
N ARG A 141 0.53 14.75 3.97
CA ARG A 141 0.71 16.10 4.56
C ARG A 141 0.08 16.23 5.93
N HIS A 142 -1.09 15.61 6.14
CA HIS A 142 -1.76 15.64 7.43
C HIS A 142 -1.14 14.68 8.46
N ALA A 143 -0.39 13.66 8.03
CA ALA A 143 0.17 12.65 8.92
C ALA A 143 1.04 13.22 10.05
N ARG A 144 0.88 12.67 11.26
CA ARG A 144 1.70 13.03 12.42
C ARG A 144 2.95 12.18 12.51
N ALA A 145 2.85 10.88 12.21
CA ALA A 145 3.99 9.98 12.24
C ALA A 145 4.91 10.16 11.02
N ASP A 146 6.16 9.71 11.16
CA ASP A 146 7.08 9.60 10.02
C ASP A 146 6.80 8.33 9.19
N ARG A 147 6.34 7.25 9.84
CA ARG A 147 5.92 6.01 9.16
C ARG A 147 4.53 6.21 8.58
N ILE A 148 4.44 6.24 7.27
CA ILE A 148 3.18 6.34 6.54
C ILE A 148 2.78 4.96 6.06
N VAL A 149 1.50 4.63 6.20
CA VAL A 149 0.89 3.46 5.58
C VAL A 149 -0.26 3.95 4.71
N LEU A 150 -0.18 3.72 3.40
CA LEU A 150 -1.32 3.94 2.50
C LEU A 150 -2.12 2.65 2.41
N LEU A 151 -3.43 2.75 2.53
CA LEU A 151 -4.34 1.62 2.43
C LEU A 151 -5.61 2.03 1.67
N ASN A 152 -6.02 1.25 0.67
CA ASN A 152 -7.28 1.49 -0.02
C ASN A 152 -8.48 1.22 0.90
N ASN A 153 -9.58 1.93 0.67
CA ASN A 153 -10.81 1.78 1.45
C ASN A 153 -11.55 0.46 1.22
N ASP A 154 -11.21 -0.32 0.20
CA ASP A 154 -11.78 -1.63 -0.13
C ASP A 154 -10.93 -2.82 0.34
N ALA A 155 -9.77 -2.55 0.92
CA ALA A 155 -8.90 -3.57 1.49
C ALA A 155 -9.38 -3.95 2.91
N VAL A 156 -9.37 -5.25 3.21
CA VAL A 156 -9.67 -5.78 4.55
C VAL A 156 -8.41 -6.47 5.09
N PRO A 157 -7.57 -5.77 5.89
CA PRO A 157 -6.34 -6.34 6.40
C PRO A 157 -6.57 -7.52 7.34
N ALA A 158 -5.75 -8.57 7.21
CA ALA A 158 -5.74 -9.69 8.14
C ALA A 158 -5.21 -9.28 9.53
N GLU A 159 -5.44 -10.12 10.53
CA GLU A 159 -4.88 -9.92 11.87
C GLU A 159 -3.34 -9.87 11.83
N GLY A 160 -2.77 -8.90 12.55
CA GLY A 160 -1.32 -8.66 12.59
C GLY A 160 -0.77 -7.93 11.35
N TRP A 161 -1.58 -7.59 10.35
CA TRP A 161 -1.12 -6.89 9.15
C TRP A 161 -0.19 -5.69 9.44
N LEU A 162 -0.62 -4.79 10.34
CA LEU A 162 0.13 -3.56 10.61
C LEU A 162 1.52 -3.80 11.23
N PRO A 163 1.67 -4.52 12.37
CA PRO A 163 2.99 -4.76 12.95
C PRO A 163 3.92 -5.50 11.99
N GLN A 164 3.41 -6.46 11.20
CA GLN A 164 4.23 -7.12 10.19
C GLN A 164 4.70 -6.16 9.07
N LEU A 165 3.83 -5.30 8.56
CA LEU A 165 4.17 -4.32 7.53
C LEU A 165 5.22 -3.32 8.03
N LEU A 166 5.06 -2.83 9.26
CA LEU A 166 6.02 -1.92 9.88
C LEU A 166 7.36 -2.60 10.18
N HIS A 167 7.34 -3.87 10.58
CA HIS A 167 8.55 -4.66 10.77
C HIS A 167 9.32 -4.80 9.45
N ALA A 168 8.64 -5.09 8.34
CA ALA A 168 9.27 -5.15 7.02
C ALA A 168 9.86 -3.80 6.59
N LEU A 169 9.20 -2.68 6.90
CA LEU A 169 9.72 -1.34 6.63
C LEU A 169 10.98 -1.01 7.47
N ASP A 170 11.12 -1.61 8.65
CA ASP A 170 12.26 -1.42 9.56
C ASP A 170 13.50 -2.25 9.18
N GLU A 171 13.39 -3.16 8.21
CA GLU A 171 14.54 -3.90 7.71
C GLU A 171 15.56 -2.97 7.01
N PRO A 172 16.87 -3.17 7.24
CA PRO A 172 17.91 -2.32 6.63
C PRO A 172 17.84 -2.30 5.10
N GLY A 173 17.83 -1.09 4.53
CA GLY A 173 17.82 -0.88 3.08
C GLY A 173 16.44 -0.92 2.43
N VAL A 174 15.36 -1.04 3.21
CA VAL A 174 13.99 -0.97 2.70
C VAL A 174 13.50 0.48 2.66
N ALA A 175 13.18 0.96 1.45
CA ALA A 175 12.56 2.27 1.24
C ALA A 175 11.03 2.20 1.31
N ILE A 176 10.45 1.12 0.77
CA ILE A 176 9.01 0.86 0.74
C ILE A 176 8.79 -0.61 1.08
N ALA A 177 7.86 -0.87 2.00
CA ALA A 177 7.29 -2.19 2.23
C ALA A 177 5.86 -2.24 1.67
N CYS A 178 5.40 -3.38 1.19
CA CYS A 178 4.03 -3.54 0.73
C CYS A 178 3.42 -4.85 1.20
N SER A 179 2.10 -4.92 1.22
CA SER A 179 1.40 -6.15 1.53
C SER A 179 1.25 -7.02 0.30
N VAL A 180 1.24 -8.33 0.51
CA VAL A 180 0.67 -9.27 -0.45
C VAL A 180 -0.85 -9.06 -0.43
N VAL A 181 -1.45 -8.82 -1.60
CA VAL A 181 -2.88 -8.51 -1.69
C VAL A 181 -3.58 -9.67 -2.40
N HIS A 182 -4.58 -10.22 -1.75
CA HIS A 182 -5.43 -11.27 -2.30
C HIS A 182 -6.76 -10.66 -2.73
N ASP A 183 -7.13 -10.90 -3.99
CA ASP A 183 -8.47 -10.60 -4.46
C ASP A 183 -9.42 -11.73 -4.04
N ARG A 184 -10.59 -11.37 -3.52
CA ARG A 184 -11.58 -12.33 -3.02
C ARG A 184 -12.12 -13.24 -4.12
N ASP A 185 -12.19 -12.73 -5.34
CA ASP A 185 -12.80 -13.43 -6.47
C ASP A 185 -11.78 -14.28 -7.25
N PHE A 186 -10.50 -14.21 -6.88
CA PHE A 186 -9.42 -14.95 -7.54
C PHE A 186 -8.71 -15.91 -6.58
N PRO A 187 -8.15 -17.02 -7.10
CA PRO A 187 -7.30 -17.92 -6.31
C PRO A 187 -6.09 -17.19 -5.72
N GLU A 188 -5.60 -17.62 -4.56
CA GLU A 188 -4.44 -17.02 -3.87
C GLU A 188 -3.19 -16.89 -4.75
N ALA A 189 -3.02 -17.77 -5.73
CA ALA A 189 -1.93 -17.70 -6.71
C ALA A 189 -1.87 -16.36 -7.47
N TYR A 190 -2.98 -15.61 -7.55
CA TYR A 190 -3.08 -14.31 -8.22
C TYR A 190 -2.79 -13.12 -7.29
N ALA A 191 -2.09 -13.34 -6.18
CA ALA A 191 -1.73 -12.27 -5.27
C ALA A 191 -1.02 -11.12 -6.00
N LEU A 192 -1.50 -9.89 -5.79
CA LEU A 192 -0.94 -8.71 -6.45
C LEU A 192 0.44 -8.38 -5.85
N GLY A 193 1.34 -7.85 -6.68
CA GLY A 193 2.71 -7.48 -6.29
C GLY A 193 3.75 -8.58 -6.46
N THR A 194 3.34 -9.86 -6.43
CA THR A 194 4.24 -11.02 -6.61
C THR A 194 4.41 -11.43 -8.09
N GLY A 195 3.56 -10.89 -8.96
CA GLY A 195 3.63 -11.11 -10.40
C GLY A 195 4.56 -10.15 -11.16
N SER A 196 4.64 -10.30 -12.47
CA SER A 196 5.13 -9.24 -13.38
C SER A 196 3.94 -8.46 -13.97
N LEU A 197 4.15 -7.26 -14.49
CA LEU A 197 3.10 -6.53 -15.22
C LEU A 197 3.17 -6.88 -16.71
N SER A 198 2.03 -7.21 -17.32
CA SER A 198 1.91 -7.28 -18.77
C SER A 198 2.05 -5.88 -19.38
N LEU A 199 2.21 -5.80 -20.71
CA LEU A 199 2.32 -4.51 -21.41
C LEU A 199 1.12 -3.57 -21.15
N ILE A 200 -0.04 -4.13 -20.82
CA ILE A 200 -1.26 -3.39 -20.50
C ILE A 200 -1.54 -3.31 -18.99
N GLY A 201 -0.56 -3.64 -18.15
CA GLY A 201 -0.65 -3.48 -16.69
C GLY A 201 -1.37 -4.60 -15.95
N HIS A 202 -1.71 -5.72 -16.60
CA HIS A 202 -2.30 -6.85 -15.89
C HIS A 202 -1.23 -7.67 -15.14
N PRO A 203 -1.51 -8.10 -13.91
CA PRO A 203 -0.60 -8.96 -13.17
C PRO A 203 -0.49 -10.33 -13.85
N VAL A 204 0.74 -10.78 -14.03
CA VAL A 204 1.07 -12.15 -14.44
C VAL A 204 1.52 -12.90 -13.19
N PRO A 205 0.71 -13.83 -12.67
CA PRO A 205 0.97 -14.53 -11.41
C PRO A 205 2.31 -15.26 -11.37
N GLY A 206 2.87 -15.42 -10.16
CA GLY A 206 3.92 -16.40 -9.88
C GLY A 206 5.29 -16.13 -10.51
N ALA A 207 5.56 -14.91 -10.97
CA ALA A 207 6.87 -14.54 -11.52
C ALA A 207 7.92 -14.33 -10.42
N ASN A 208 7.51 -13.93 -9.21
CA ASN A 208 8.40 -13.63 -8.08
C ASN A 208 7.84 -14.19 -6.76
N PRO A 209 8.71 -14.54 -5.81
CA PRO A 209 8.28 -14.90 -4.47
C PRO A 209 7.69 -13.68 -3.73
N PRO A 210 6.74 -13.86 -2.80
CA PRO A 210 6.16 -12.77 -2.00
C PRO A 210 7.18 -11.85 -1.30
N GLU A 211 8.32 -12.42 -0.91
CA GLU A 211 9.39 -11.74 -0.21
C GLU A 211 10.17 -10.74 -1.07
N GLU A 212 10.17 -10.92 -2.39
CA GLU A 212 10.85 -10.06 -3.36
C GLU A 212 9.85 -9.63 -4.45
N PRO A 213 8.86 -8.79 -4.11
CA PRO A 213 7.84 -8.41 -5.07
C PRO A 213 8.46 -7.59 -6.22
N PHE A 214 7.93 -7.76 -7.43
CA PHE A 214 8.38 -6.99 -8.59
C PHE A 214 8.03 -5.50 -8.46
N TYR A 215 6.91 -5.20 -7.79
CA TYR A 215 6.43 -3.85 -7.54
C TYR A 215 5.64 -3.78 -6.23
N ALA A 216 5.66 -2.61 -5.59
CA ALA A 216 4.77 -2.33 -4.47
C ALA A 216 3.35 -2.08 -4.99
N THR A 217 2.36 -2.78 -4.42
CA THR A 217 0.96 -2.56 -4.79
C THR A 217 0.49 -1.22 -4.24
N GLY A 218 -0.28 -0.47 -5.02
CA GLY A 218 -0.91 0.78 -4.55
C GLY A 218 -1.98 0.55 -3.48
N THR A 219 -2.47 -0.68 -3.32
CA THR A 219 -3.50 -1.06 -2.36
C THR A 219 -3.04 -0.97 -0.91
N SER A 220 -1.79 -1.38 -0.64
CA SER A 220 -1.24 -1.38 0.71
C SER A 220 0.28 -1.28 0.69
N LEU A 221 0.80 -0.11 1.07
CA LEU A 221 2.23 0.15 1.14
C LEU A 221 2.59 1.01 2.35
N ALA A 222 3.83 0.91 2.79
CA ALA A 222 4.38 1.68 3.89
C ALA A 222 5.76 2.26 3.53
N PHE A 223 6.02 3.48 3.99
CA PHE A 223 7.28 4.19 3.75
C PHE A 223 7.54 5.23 4.85
N ARG A 224 8.75 5.81 4.86
CA ARG A 224 9.08 6.94 5.74
C ARG A 224 8.91 8.25 4.98
N ARG A 225 8.08 9.15 5.51
CA ARG A 225 7.84 10.49 4.93
C ARG A 225 9.15 11.29 4.84
N SER A 226 10.02 11.17 5.84
CA SER A 226 11.36 11.78 5.84
C SER A 226 12.25 11.34 4.67
N GLN A 227 11.98 10.18 4.08
CA GLN A 227 12.75 9.62 2.97
C GLN A 227 12.08 9.88 1.60
N LEU A 228 10.76 9.76 1.50
CA LEU A 228 10.03 9.83 0.22
C LEU A 228 9.24 11.12 0.01
N GLY A 229 8.93 11.89 1.06
CA GLY A 229 8.02 13.02 0.95
C GLY A 229 6.61 12.60 0.52
N GLU A 230 6.06 13.27 -0.50
CA GLU A 230 4.81 12.91 -1.16
C GLU A 230 5.07 11.87 -2.26
N PRO A 231 4.47 10.67 -2.22
CA PRO A 231 4.87 9.56 -3.08
C PRO A 231 4.29 9.62 -4.50
N PHE A 232 3.26 10.43 -4.75
CA PHE A 232 2.61 10.51 -6.06
C PHE A 232 2.85 11.83 -6.76
N ASP A 233 2.94 11.78 -8.09
CA ASP A 233 2.93 12.97 -8.93
C ASP A 233 1.55 13.66 -8.81
N PRO A 234 1.49 14.95 -8.45
CA PRO A 234 0.22 15.67 -8.34
C PRO A 234 -0.49 15.88 -9.68
N GLU A 235 0.18 15.66 -10.82
CA GLU A 235 -0.42 15.74 -12.16
C GLU A 235 -1.02 14.41 -12.67
N TYR A 236 -1.02 13.35 -11.84
CA TYR A 236 -1.57 12.03 -12.17
C TYR A 236 -3.09 12.03 -12.43
#